data_AF-A0A8S3BPY6-F1
#
_entry.id   AF-A0A8S3BPY6-F1
#
_cell.length_a   1.000
_cell.length_b   1.000
_cell.length_c   1.000
_cell.angle_alpha   90.00
_cell.angle_beta   90.00
_cell.angle_gamma   90.00
#
_symmetry.space_group_name_H-M   'P 1'
#
loop_
_entity.id
_entity.type
_entity.pdbx_description
1 polymer ?
#
loop_
_entity_poly.entity_id
_entity_poly.type
_entity_poly.pdbx_seq_one_letter_code
_entity_poly.pdbx_strand_id
1 'polypeptide(L)' 'EIEEIELPAFDFQHQTLCCTNVTSNQYIQITTYSIRLIGNNGQDLFVEWRNENNEITVASSNTT' A
#
# COMPACT_ATOMS: atom_id res chain seq x y z
N GLU A 1 19.75 16.49 -5.24
CA GLU A 1 18.76 16.61 -4.16
C GLU A 1 17.63 15.64 -4.48
N ILE A 2 17.07 14.96 -3.48
CA ILE A 2 15.91 14.07 -3.68
C ILE A 2 14.77 14.76 -2.97
N GLU A 3 13.77 15.19 -3.74
CA GLU A 3 12.56 15.80 -3.19
C GLU A 3 11.60 14.70 -2.73
N GLU A 4 10.98 14.93 -1.58
CA GLU A 4 9.89 14.08 -1.09
C GLU A 4 8.61 14.40 -1.86
N ILE A 5 7.86 13.36 -2.23
CA ILE A 5 6.59 13.49 -2.94
C ILE A 5 5.49 12.78 -2.15
N GLU A 6 4.31 13.37 -2.13
CA GLU A 6 3.12 12.73 -1.59
C GLU A 6 2.45 11.85 -2.66
N LEU A 7 2.05 10.64 -2.26
CA LEU A 7 1.30 9.70 -3.08
C LEU A 7 -0.09 9.49 -2.43
N PRO A 8 -1.13 10.23 -2.84
CA PRO A 8 -2.38 10.35 -2.07
C PRO A 8 -3.13 9.05 -1.78
N ALA A 9 -2.97 8.02 -2.61
CA ALA A 9 -3.60 6.72 -2.35
C ALA A 9 -2.88 5.91 -1.25
N PHE A 10 -1.65 6.28 -0.90
CA PHE A 10 -0.89 5.64 0.17
C PHE A 10 -1.35 6.11 1.54
N ASP A 11 -1.21 5.22 2.51
CA ASP A 11 -1.45 5.47 3.92
C ASP A 11 -0.13 5.86 4.60
N PHE A 12 -0.03 7.12 5.01
CA PHE A 12 1.13 7.63 5.75
C PHE A 12 0.87 7.72 7.26
N GLN A 13 -0.33 7.38 7.73
CA GLN A 13 -0.70 7.45 9.14
C GLN A 13 -0.37 6.16 9.89
N HIS A 14 -0.29 5.04 9.17
CA HIS A 14 0.00 3.72 9.74
C HIS A 14 1.35 3.18 9.26
N GLN A 15 2.00 2.37 10.09
CA GLN A 15 3.30 1.78 9.76
C GLN A 15 3.17 0.87 8.54
N THR A 16 3.98 1.15 7.51
CA THR A 16 4.09 0.29 6.32
C THR A 16 4.91 -0.95 6.66
N LEU A 17 4.30 -2.13 6.46
CA LEU A 17 4.92 -3.44 6.62
C LEU A 17 5.49 -3.96 5.29
N CYS A 18 4.85 -3.60 4.17
CA CYS A 18 5.29 -3.98 2.83
C CYS A 18 4.85 -2.92 1.81
N CYS A 19 5.73 -2.58 0.87
CA CYS A 19 5.42 -1.71 -0.25
C CYS A 19 6.15 -2.24 -1.49
N THR A 20 5.42 -2.68 -2.52
CA THR A 20 6.01 -3.30 -3.72
C THR A 20 5.23 -2.95 -4.96
N ASN A 21 5.90 -3.00 -6.10
CA ASN A 21 5.22 -3.05 -7.40
C ASN A 21 4.62 -4.46 -7.57
N VAL A 22 3.45 -4.54 -8.17
CA VAL A 22 2.75 -5.80 -8.48
C VAL A 22 2.35 -5.80 -9.96
N THR A 23 1.66 -6.86 -10.40
CA THR A 23 1.20 -6.98 -11.79
C THR A 23 0.35 -5.79 -12.24
N SER A 24 0.19 -5.64 -13.56
CA SER A 24 -0.68 -4.62 -14.17
C SER A 24 -0.27 -3.17 -13.87
N ASN A 25 1.01 -2.90 -13.62
CA ASN A 25 1.54 -1.58 -13.28
C ASN A 25 0.79 -0.96 -12.08
N GLN A 26 0.78 -1.69 -10.98
CA GLN A 26 0.15 -1.25 -9.74
C GLN A 26 1.16 -1.34 -8.60
N TYR A 27 0.85 -0.67 -7.50
CA TYR A 27 1.55 -0.81 -6.24
C TYR A 27 0.64 -1.52 -5.23
N ILE A 28 1.25 -2.29 -4.34
CA ILE A 28 0.60 -2.73 -3.12
C ILE A 28 1.27 -2.06 -1.93
N GLN A 29 0.46 -1.54 -1.02
CA GLN A 29 0.91 -1.09 0.29
C GLN A 29 0.18 -1.91 1.35
N ILE A 30 0.94 -2.56 2.22
CA ILE A 30 0.42 -3.25 3.40
C ILE A 30 0.87 -2.45 4.61
N THR A 31 -0.07 -1.89 5.36
CA THR A 31 0.18 -1.26 6.65
C THR A 31 -0.28 -2.15 7.80
N THR A 32 -0.04 -1.72 9.04
CA THR A 32 -0.64 -2.37 10.22
C THR A 32 -2.18 -2.31 10.22
N TYR A 33 -2.79 -1.42 9.44
CA TYR A 33 -4.23 -1.18 9.42
C TYR A 33 -4.95 -1.80 8.20
N SER A 34 -4.33 -1.73 7.01
CA SER A 34 -5.00 -2.12 5.77
C SER A 34 -4.03 -2.60 4.69
N ILE A 35 -4.59 -3.23 3.65
CA ILE A 35 -3.90 -3.56 2.40
C ILE A 35 -4.52 -2.72 1.28
N ARG A 36 -3.71 -1.95 0.57
CA ARG A 36 -4.15 -1.08 -0.53
C ARG A 36 -3.50 -1.50 -1.84
N LEU A 37 -4.33 -1.67 -2.87
CA LEU A 37 -3.92 -1.79 -4.26
C LEU A 37 -4.07 -0.43 -4.95
N ILE A 38 -2.97 0.09 -5.48
CA ILE A 38 -2.82 1.47 -5.89
C ILE A 38 -2.39 1.52 -7.36
N GLY A 39 -2.94 2.44 -8.15
CA GLY A 39 -2.55 2.66 -9.54
C GLY A 39 -1.12 3.18 -9.68
N ASN A 40 -0.53 3.05 -10.88
CA ASN A 40 0.86 3.46 -11.17
C ASN A 40 1.17 4.94 -10.91
N ASN A 41 0.17 5.81 -10.83
CA ASN A 41 0.34 7.24 -10.56
C ASN A 41 0.41 7.54 -9.06
N GLY A 42 0.15 6.55 -8.19
CA GLY A 42 0.06 6.73 -6.74
C GLY A 42 -1.14 7.55 -6.26
N GLN A 43 -2.06 7.89 -7.17
CA GLN A 43 -3.25 8.72 -6.91
C GLN A 43 -4.50 7.85 -6.77
N ASP A 44 -4.60 6.78 -7.56
CA ASP A 44 -5.81 5.97 -7.65
C ASP A 44 -5.77 4.79 -6.65
N LEU A 45 -6.71 4.76 -5.72
CA LEU A 45 -6.97 3.59 -4.86
C LEU A 45 -7.97 2.66 -5.55
N PHE A 46 -7.54 1.49 -5.98
CA PHE A 46 -8.43 0.53 -6.65
C PHE A 46 -9.16 -0.39 -5.67
N VAL A 47 -8.42 -0.91 -4.69
CA VAL A 47 -8.96 -1.84 -3.69
C VAL A 47 -8.31 -1.54 -2.35
N GLU A 48 -9.12 -1.56 -1.30
CA GLU A 48 -8.65 -1.57 0.07
C GLU A 48 -9.28 -2.76 0.80
N TRP A 49 -8.43 -3.59 1.40
CA TRP A 49 -8.87 -4.63 2.32
C TRP A 49 -8.51 -4.22 3.74
N ARG A 50 -9.47 -4.39 4.65
CA ARG A 50 -9.28 -4.15 6.08
C ARG A 50 -9.72 -5.37 6.85
N ASN A 51 -9.02 -5.64 7.94
CA ASN A 51 -9.46 -6.58 8.95
C ASN A 51 -10.41 -5.83 9.89
N GLU A 52 -11.55 -6.44 10.24
CA GLU A 52 -12.65 -5.71 10.90
C GLU A 52 -12.26 -5.16 12.27
N ASN A 53 -11.37 -5.83 13.02
CA ASN A 53 -11.01 -5.42 14.39
C ASN A 53 -9.57 -5.75 14.83
N ASN A 54 -8.71 -6.25 13.94
CA ASN A 54 -7.34 -6.62 14.31
C ASN A 54 -6.32 -5.96 13.38
N GLU A 55 -5.15 -5.67 13.92
CA GLU A 55 -4.01 -5.19 13.15
C GLU A 55 -3.36 -6.31 12.34
N ILE A 56 -2.77 -5.94 11.20
CA ILE A 56 -1.88 -6.80 10.44
C ILE A 56 -0.52 -6.76 11.16
N THR A 57 -0.02 -7.93 11.57
CA THR A 57 1.25 -8.02 12.33
C THR A 57 2.42 -8.49 11.47
N VAL A 58 2.15 -9.31 10.45
CA VAL A 58 3.14 -9.85 9.53
C VAL A 58 2.57 -9.80 8.13
N ALA A 59 3.40 -9.36 7.17
CA ALA A 59 3.02 -9.26 5.77
C ALA A 59 4.13 -9.85 4.88
N SER A 60 3.72 -10.56 3.83
CA SER A 60 4.59 -10.97 2.74
C SER A 60 3.87 -10.70 1.42
N SER A 61 4.58 -10.13 0.45
CA SER A 61 4.05 -9.84 -0.88
C SER A 61 4.99 -10.41 -1.95
N ASN A 62 4.44 -10.64 -3.14
CA ASN A 62 5.20 -10.97 -4.33
C ASN A 62 4.66 -10.16 -5.53
N THR A 63 5.36 -10.22 -6.66
CA THR A 63 5.07 -9.38 -7.83
C THR A 63 4.09 -10.01 -8.83
N THR A 64 3.62 -11.23 -8.58
CA THR A 64 3.05 -12.15 -9.58
C THR A 64 1.54 -12.23 -9.53
#